data_AF-A0ABD1JP39-F1
#
_entry.id   AF-A0ABD1JP39-F1
#
_cell.length_a   1.000
_cell.length_b   1.000
_cell.length_c   1.000
_cell.angle_alpha   90.00
_cell.angle_beta   90.00
_cell.angle_gamma   90.00
#
_symmetry.space_group_name_H-M   'P 1'
#
loop_
_entity.id
_entity.type
_entity.pdbx_description
1 polymer ?
#
loop_
_entity_poly.entity_id
_entity_poly.type
_entity_poly.pdbx_seq_one_letter_code
_entity_poly.pdbx_strand_id
1 'polypeptide(L)'
;MKTKSSDEAIYFCGFERAYNIEFKNGTLLKFQEISRLVEVVQTSLPGQIYPGDSVALQCTVLAEIRTEDLRIFWISTALGGELQPGLIYPHNNSSKKCEDSSQKSCTHELRMSGVRLHDAGMHYCAVSACGQIALGNGTMVTIG
;
A
#
# COMPACT_ATOMS: atom_id res chain seq x y z
N MET A 1 1.81 9.56 21.31
CA MET A 1 2.47 8.25 21.53
C MET A 1 2.07 7.34 20.37
N LYS A 2 3.00 6.59 19.77
CA LYS A 2 2.70 5.62 18.69
C LYS A 2 2.91 4.22 19.24
N THR A 3 2.02 3.30 18.90
CA THR A 3 2.15 1.89 19.24
C THR A 3 3.22 1.22 18.37
N LYS A 4 3.90 0.22 18.92
CA LYS A 4 4.91 -0.61 18.25
C LYS A 4 4.60 -2.08 18.46
N SER A 5 5.17 -2.95 17.63
CA SER A 5 4.92 -4.41 17.69
C SER A 5 5.16 -5.02 19.07
N SER A 6 6.14 -4.52 19.83
CA SER A 6 6.41 -4.97 21.20
C SER A 6 5.31 -4.63 22.21
N ASP A 7 4.34 -3.79 21.84
CA ASP A 7 3.20 -3.43 22.68
C ASP A 7 2.05 -4.45 22.56
N GLU A 8 2.16 -5.45 21.67
CA GLU A 8 1.18 -6.55 21.57
C GLU A 8 1.16 -7.38 22.85
N ALA A 9 0.07 -7.25 23.60
CA ALA A 9 -0.10 -7.87 24.91
C ALA A 9 -1.57 -7.84 25.36
N ILE A 10 -1.87 -8.52 26.45
CA ILE A 10 -3.14 -8.36 27.17
C ILE A 10 -2.94 -7.32 28.26
N TYR A 11 -3.69 -6.22 28.20
CA TYR A 11 -3.63 -5.13 29.16
C TYR A 11 -4.74 -5.30 30.18
N PHE A 12 -4.37 -5.35 31.47
CA PHE A 12 -5.30 -5.47 32.58
C PHE A 12 -5.40 -4.14 33.31
N CYS A 13 -6.61 -3.79 33.74
CA CYS A 13 -6.82 -2.74 34.72
C CYS A 13 -6.77 -3.37 36.12
N GLY A 14 -5.80 -2.96 36.93
CA GLY A 14 -5.65 -3.41 38.31
C GLY A 14 -5.97 -2.29 39.30
N PHE A 15 -6.57 -2.62 40.44
CA PHE A 15 -6.70 -1.72 41.58
C PHE A 15 -6.30 -2.43 42.87
N GLU A 16 -5.77 -1.67 43.81
CA GLU A 16 -5.36 -2.18 45.11
C GLU A 16 -6.54 -2.13 46.09
N ARG A 17 -6.78 -3.22 46.81
CA ARG A 17 -7.75 -3.30 47.90
C ARG A 17 -7.16 -4.11 49.05
N ALA A 18 -6.98 -3.46 50.21
CA ALA A 18 -6.48 -4.09 51.43
C ALA A 18 -5.20 -4.92 51.22
N TYR A 19 -4.17 -4.31 50.62
CA TYR A 19 -2.88 -4.92 50.29
C TYR A 19 -2.91 -6.06 49.26
N ASN A 20 -4.04 -6.29 48.58
CA ASN A 20 -4.14 -7.19 47.43
C ASN A 20 -4.39 -6.41 46.14
N ILE A 21 -3.81 -6.87 45.04
CA ILE A 21 -4.08 -6.33 43.70
C ILE A 21 -5.16 -7.18 43.04
N GLU A 22 -6.30 -6.56 42.73
CA GLU A 22 -7.37 -7.19 41.97
C GLU A 22 -7.32 -6.71 40.52
N PHE A 23 -7.44 -7.64 39.56
CA PHE A 23 -7.45 -7.33 38.13
C PHE A 23 -8.86 -7.47 37.56
N LYS A 24 -9.25 -6.52 36.71
CA LYS A 24 -10.43 -6.64 35.84
C LYS A 24 -10.10 -7.47 34.60
N ASN A 25 -11.11 -7.76 33.78
CA ASN A 25 -10.92 -8.40 32.48
C ASN A 25 -9.88 -7.64 31.64
N GLY A 26 -9.01 -8.39 30.99
CA GLY A 26 -7.97 -7.85 30.12
C GLY A 26 -8.48 -7.53 28.71
N THR A 27 -7.82 -6.58 28.05
CA THR A 27 -8.01 -6.26 26.64
C THR A 27 -6.78 -6.72 25.85
N LEU A 28 -6.97 -7.56 24.83
CA LEU A 28 -5.91 -7.92 23.91
C LEU A 28 -5.66 -6.79 22.91
N LEU A 29 -4.46 -6.21 22.93
CA LEU A 29 -3.96 -5.35 21.86
C LEU A 29 -3.14 -6.21 20.91
N LYS A 30 -3.52 -6.26 19.63
CA LYS A 30 -2.83 -7.05 18.61
C LYS A 30 -2.73 -6.27 17.30
N PHE A 31 -1.61 -6.41 16.59
CA PHE A 31 -1.48 -5.86 15.24
C PHE A 31 -2.11 -6.79 14.21
N GLN A 32 -2.87 -6.21 13.29
CA GLN A 32 -3.46 -6.94 12.18
C GLN A 32 -2.58 -6.79 10.94
N GLU A 33 -2.43 -7.88 10.17
CA GLU A 33 -1.67 -7.85 8.93
C GLU A 33 -2.36 -6.93 7.90
N ILE A 34 -1.58 -6.06 7.27
CA ILE A 34 -2.07 -5.13 6.25
C ILE A 34 -2.74 -5.84 5.07
N SER A 35 -2.27 -7.04 4.73
CA SER A 35 -2.85 -7.89 3.67
C SER A 35 -4.28 -8.34 3.96
N ARG A 36 -4.72 -8.32 5.22
CA ARG A 36 -6.10 -8.62 5.62
C ARG A 36 -6.99 -7.37 5.66
N LEU A 37 -6.37 -6.20 5.75
CA LEU A 37 -7.06 -4.92 5.88
C LEU A 37 -7.20 -4.19 4.54
N VAL A 38 -6.36 -4.56 3.57
CA VAL A 38 -6.23 -3.86 2.30
C VAL A 38 -6.18 -4.86 1.15
N GLU A 39 -6.98 -4.60 0.13
CA GLU A 39 -6.90 -5.22 -1.18
C GLU A 39 -6.40 -4.21 -2.21
N VAL A 40 -5.41 -4.60 -3.02
CA VAL A 40 -4.81 -3.75 -4.05
C VAL A 40 -5.11 -4.36 -5.42
N VAL A 41 -6.08 -3.77 -6.13
CA VAL A 41 -6.51 -4.21 -7.44
C VAL A 41 -5.80 -3.38 -8.51
N GLN A 42 -4.98 -4.01 -9.35
CA GLN A 42 -4.35 -3.36 -10.50
C GLN A 42 -5.10 -3.70 -11.78
N THR A 43 -5.37 -2.69 -12.61
CA THR A 43 -5.92 -2.91 -13.95
C THR A 43 -4.80 -3.06 -14.97
N SER A 44 -5.00 -3.97 -15.93
CA SER A 44 -4.07 -4.17 -17.05
C SER A 44 -4.28 -3.10 -18.11
N LEU A 45 -3.20 -2.70 -18.77
CA LEU A 45 -3.27 -1.87 -19.98
C LEU A 45 -3.60 -2.75 -21.20
N PRO A 46 -4.68 -2.46 -21.94
CA PRO A 46 -4.98 -3.15 -23.19
C PRO A 46 -4.34 -2.40 -24.36
N GLY A 47 -3.06 -2.64 -24.66
CA GLY A 47 -2.46 -2.04 -25.85
C GLY A 47 -0.95 -2.25 -25.99
N GLN A 48 -0.48 -2.18 -27.23
CA GLN A 48 0.94 -2.08 -27.56
C GLN A 48 1.40 -0.64 -27.32
N ILE A 49 2.50 -0.47 -26.59
CA ILE A 49 3.06 0.83 -26.22
C ILE A 49 4.30 1.06 -27.07
N TYR A 50 4.46 2.26 -27.63
CA TYR A 50 5.62 2.64 -28.42
C TYR A 50 6.47 3.69 -27.69
N PRO A 51 7.76 3.80 -28.05
CA PRO A 51 8.62 4.86 -27.52
C PRO A 51 8.03 6.26 -27.78
N GLY A 52 7.94 7.08 -26.74
CA GLY A 52 7.35 8.42 -26.81
C GLY A 52 5.87 8.48 -26.37
N ASP A 53 5.20 7.34 -26.23
CA ASP A 53 3.81 7.30 -25.78
C ASP A 53 3.67 7.78 -24.32
N SER A 54 2.43 8.12 -23.96
CA SER A 54 2.04 8.38 -22.57
C SER A 54 1.11 7.29 -22.09
N VAL A 55 1.43 6.73 -20.93
CA VAL A 55 0.77 5.56 -20.36
C VAL A 55 0.30 5.89 -18.96
N ALA A 56 -0.89 5.40 -18.60
CA ALA A 56 -1.49 5.59 -17.29
C ALA A 56 -1.83 4.23 -16.65
N LEU A 57 -1.09 3.86 -15.62
CA LEU A 57 -1.36 2.68 -14.81
C LEU A 57 -2.31 3.04 -13.68
N GLN A 58 -3.32 2.20 -13.42
CA GLN A 58 -4.27 2.44 -12.35
C GLN A 58 -4.27 1.27 -11.36
N CYS A 59 -4.33 1.62 -10.07
CA CYS A 59 -4.68 0.68 -9.01
C CYS A 59 -5.81 1.24 -8.16
N THR A 60 -6.69 0.36 -7.71
CA THR A 60 -7.73 0.66 -6.73
C THR A 60 -7.38 -0.03 -5.43
N VAL A 61 -7.29 0.75 -4.36
CA VAL A 61 -7.03 0.28 -3.00
C VAL A 61 -8.35 0.27 -2.26
N LEU A 62 -8.79 -0.93 -1.85
CA LEU A 62 -9.93 -1.13 -0.98
C LEU A 62 -9.40 -1.40 0.43
N ALA A 63 -9.88 -0.68 1.43
CA ALA A 63 -9.39 -0.78 2.79
C ALA A 63 -10.54 -0.80 3.81
N GLU A 64 -10.42 -1.65 4.83
CA GLU A 64 -11.34 -1.66 5.98
C GLU A 64 -11.13 -0.44 6.90
N ILE A 65 -9.90 0.10 6.89
CA ILE A 65 -9.48 1.33 7.58
C ILE A 65 -9.50 2.52 6.61
N ARG A 66 -9.36 3.74 7.15
CA ARG A 66 -9.29 4.93 6.31
C ARG A 66 -7.99 4.94 5.51
N THR A 67 -8.09 5.17 4.21
CA THR A 67 -6.91 5.23 3.32
C THR A 67 -6.02 6.46 3.54
N GLU A 68 -6.41 7.41 4.40
CA GLU A 68 -5.53 8.50 4.86
C GLU A 68 -4.37 8.00 5.72
N ASP A 69 -4.58 6.89 6.44
CA ASP A 69 -3.55 6.23 7.25
C ASP A 69 -2.58 5.38 6.40
N LEU A 70 -2.90 5.20 5.12
CA LEU A 70 -2.16 4.36 4.16
C LEU A 70 -1.28 5.22 3.26
N ARG A 71 -0.03 4.78 3.05
CA ARG A 71 0.85 5.36 2.03
C ARG A 71 0.82 4.49 0.78
N ILE A 72 0.34 5.05 -0.32
CA ILE A 72 0.24 4.38 -1.63
C ILE A 72 1.36 4.90 -2.53
N PHE A 73 2.09 4.00 -3.19
CA PHE A 73 3.19 4.33 -4.10
C PHE A 73 3.34 3.24 -5.16
N TRP A 74 4.18 3.48 -6.16
CA TRP A 74 4.48 2.50 -7.21
C TRP A 74 5.92 2.02 -7.09
N ILE A 75 6.14 0.73 -7.34
CA ILE A 75 7.44 0.06 -7.38
C ILE A 75 7.59 -0.60 -8.75
N SER A 76 8.68 -0.32 -9.44
CA SER A 76 8.94 -0.87 -10.77
C SER A 76 10.18 -1.74 -10.78
N THR A 77 10.15 -2.79 -11.59
CA THR A 77 11.28 -3.69 -11.83
C THR A 77 11.56 -3.76 -13.33
N ALA A 78 12.85 -3.70 -13.71
CA ALA A 78 13.26 -3.71 -15.11
C ALA A 78 12.99 -5.07 -15.78
N LEU A 79 12.84 -5.04 -17.11
CA LEU A 79 12.79 -6.26 -17.93
C LEU A 79 14.06 -7.10 -17.71
N GLY A 80 13.91 -8.35 -17.26
CA GLY A 80 15.04 -9.27 -17.05
C GLY A 80 15.44 -9.52 -15.58
N GLY A 81 14.74 -8.93 -14.60
CA GLY A 81 14.89 -9.30 -13.19
C GLY A 81 16.15 -8.78 -12.50
N GLU A 82 16.95 -7.95 -13.18
CA GLU A 82 17.99 -7.18 -12.50
C GLU A 82 17.31 -6.13 -11.60
N LEU A 83 17.56 -6.25 -10.29
CA LEU A 83 17.16 -5.29 -9.27
C LEU A 83 17.92 -3.97 -9.48
N GLN A 84 17.53 -3.21 -10.49
CA GLN A 84 17.72 -1.76 -10.42
C GLN A 84 16.97 -1.27 -9.17
N PRO A 85 17.51 -0.28 -8.42
CA PRO A 85 16.83 0.26 -7.25
C PRO A 85 15.41 0.61 -7.65
N GLY A 86 14.42 -0.10 -7.10
CA GLY A 86 13.04 0.02 -7.54
C GLY A 86 12.66 1.49 -7.59
N LEU A 87 12.28 1.98 -8.78
CA LEU A 87 11.96 3.38 -8.93
C LEU A 87 10.67 3.64 -8.16
N ILE A 88 10.79 4.31 -7.02
CA ILE A 88 9.63 4.73 -6.24
C ILE A 88 9.15 6.04 -6.85
N TYR A 89 8.01 6.00 -7.53
CA TYR A 89 7.42 7.23 -8.07
C TYR A 89 6.86 8.07 -6.92
N PRO A 90 7.39 9.29 -6.70
CA PRO A 90 6.87 10.17 -5.67
C PRO A 90 5.45 10.62 -6.05
N HIS A 91 4.70 11.08 -5.04
CA HIS A 91 3.30 11.43 -5.20
C HIS A 91 3.03 12.44 -6.33
N ASN A 92 4.02 13.26 -6.73
CA ASN A 92 3.86 14.25 -7.80
C ASN A 92 3.55 13.66 -9.19
N ASN A 93 3.94 12.41 -9.46
CA ASN A 93 3.67 11.72 -10.72
C ASN A 93 2.38 10.87 -10.64
N SER A 94 1.64 11.02 -9.54
CA SER A 94 0.47 10.21 -9.26
C SER A 94 -0.74 11.05 -8.86
N SER A 95 -1.93 10.61 -9.24
CA SER A 95 -3.18 11.23 -8.77
C SER A 95 -4.00 10.24 -7.95
N LYS A 96 -4.47 10.67 -6.77
CA LYS A 96 -5.35 9.91 -5.88
C LYS A 96 -6.79 10.44 -5.99
N LYS A 97 -7.74 9.58 -6.28
CA LYS A 97 -9.18 9.87 -6.22
C LYS A 97 -9.83 8.87 -5.27
N CYS A 98 -10.48 9.36 -4.22
CA CYS A 98 -11.14 8.53 -3.23
C CYS A 98 -12.64 8.78 -3.24
N GLU A 99 -13.43 7.74 -3.09
CA GLU A 99 -14.87 7.86 -2.91
C GLU A 99 -15.20 8.22 -1.46
N ASP A 100 -15.91 9.35 -1.33
CA ASP A 100 -16.74 9.79 -0.20
C ASP A 100 -16.10 9.82 1.22
N SER A 101 -16.87 10.35 2.18
CA SER A 101 -16.44 10.66 3.57
C SER A 101 -15.73 9.54 4.35
N SER A 102 -15.88 8.28 3.94
CA SER A 102 -15.25 7.12 4.59
C SER A 102 -13.86 6.77 4.06
N GLN A 103 -13.50 7.25 2.85
CA GLN A 103 -12.22 7.00 2.17
C GLN A 103 -11.76 5.52 2.19
N LYS A 104 -12.69 4.57 2.09
CA LYS A 104 -12.38 3.13 2.08
C LYS A 104 -11.98 2.59 0.70
N SER A 105 -12.27 3.34 -0.37
CA SER A 105 -11.91 3.00 -1.74
C SER A 105 -11.18 4.18 -2.37
N CYS A 106 -9.97 3.95 -2.87
CA CYS A 106 -9.18 4.97 -3.55
C CYS A 106 -8.49 4.42 -4.79
N THR A 107 -8.70 5.11 -5.91
CA THR A 107 -7.95 4.87 -7.14
C THR A 107 -6.72 5.76 -7.19
N HIS A 108 -5.58 5.14 -7.45
CA HIS A 108 -4.29 5.78 -7.61
C HIS A 108 -3.77 5.51 -9.02
N GLU A 109 -3.45 6.58 -9.74
CA GLU A 109 -2.98 6.51 -11.12
C GLU A 109 -1.52 6.94 -11.19
N LEU A 110 -0.65 6.14 -11.80
CA LEU A 110 0.70 6.51 -12.20
C LEU A 110 0.71 6.92 -13.67
N ARG A 111 1.11 8.15 -13.94
CA ARG A 111 1.28 8.64 -15.31
C ARG A 111 2.75 8.62 -15.69
N MET A 112 3.04 7.97 -16.82
CA MET A 112 4.36 7.91 -17.44
C MET A 112 4.27 8.59 -18.80
N SER A 113 5.08 9.61 -19.04
CA SER A 113 5.08 10.36 -20.30
C SER A 113 6.43 10.20 -21.01
N GLY A 114 6.38 10.08 -22.34
CA GLY A 114 7.58 9.92 -23.15
C GLY A 114 8.30 8.61 -22.85
N VAL A 115 7.52 7.52 -22.72
CA VAL A 115 7.97 6.19 -22.32
C VAL A 115 9.13 5.72 -23.22
N ARG A 116 10.17 5.13 -22.64
CA ARG A 116 11.36 4.61 -23.34
C ARG A 116 11.65 3.17 -22.91
N LEU A 117 12.53 2.48 -23.63
CA LEU A 117 12.90 1.08 -23.34
C LEU A 117 13.23 0.76 -21.86
N HIS A 118 13.78 1.71 -21.09
CA HIS A 118 14.09 1.50 -19.67
C HIS A 118 12.86 1.51 -18.75
N ASP A 119 11.73 2.05 -19.22
CA ASP A 119 10.44 2.03 -18.53
C ASP A 119 9.71 0.68 -18.68
N ALA A 120 10.19 -0.19 -19.59
CA ALA A 120 9.67 -1.52 -19.76
C ALA A 120 9.99 -2.39 -18.53
N GLY A 121 8.99 -3.08 -18.02
CA GLY A 121 9.11 -3.74 -16.74
C GLY A 121 7.79 -4.13 -16.10
N MET A 122 7.89 -4.68 -14.90
CA MET A 122 6.73 -4.99 -14.06
C MET A 122 6.54 -3.85 -13.06
N HIS A 123 5.35 -3.25 -13.07
CA HIS A 123 4.99 -2.10 -12.22
C HIS A 123 3.95 -2.53 -11.19
N TYR A 124 4.29 -2.42 -9.91
CA TYR A 124 3.46 -2.81 -8.77
C TYR A 124 2.94 -1.58 -8.04
N CYS A 125 1.64 -1.55 -7.78
CA CYS A 125 1.07 -0.62 -6.81
C CYS A 125 1.29 -1.21 -5.41
N ALA A 126 1.85 -0.40 -4.51
CA ALA A 126 2.23 -0.80 -3.17
C ALA A 126 1.55 0.09 -2.14
N VAL A 127 1.09 -0.52 -1.05
CA VAL A 127 0.48 0.17 0.09
C VAL A 127 1.27 -0.17 1.34
N SER A 128 1.69 0.85 2.09
CA SER A 128 2.39 0.66 3.36
C SER A 128 1.67 1.28 4.54
N ALA A 129 1.61 0.52 5.63
CA ALA A 129 1.13 0.93 6.94
C ALA A 129 1.73 0.01 8.01
N CYS A 130 1.94 0.53 9.23
CA CYS A 130 2.43 -0.24 10.38
C CYS A 130 3.74 -1.04 10.12
N GLY A 131 4.62 -0.56 9.23
CA GLY A 131 5.87 -1.25 8.88
C GLY A 131 5.71 -2.46 7.95
N GLN A 132 4.51 -2.68 7.42
CA GLN A 132 4.19 -3.73 6.46
C GLN A 132 3.87 -3.13 5.09
N ILE A 133 4.00 -3.95 4.04
CA ILE A 133 3.71 -3.57 2.65
C ILE A 133 2.77 -4.63 2.05
N ALA A 134 1.67 -4.18 1.45
CA ALA A 134 0.84 -4.98 0.54
C ALA A 134 1.12 -4.57 -0.91
N LEU A 135 1.26 -5.54 -1.80
CA LEU A 135 1.48 -5.34 -3.23
C LEU A 135 0.25 -5.75 -4.02
N GLY A 136 -0.06 -5.01 -5.08
CA GLY A 136 -0.98 -5.46 -6.12
C GLY A 136 -0.35 -6.54 -7.00
N ASN A 137 -1.14 -7.07 -7.93
CA ASN A 137 -0.73 -8.15 -8.83
C ASN A 137 0.36 -7.76 -9.84
N GLY A 138 0.67 -6.47 -9.97
CA GLY A 138 1.59 -5.95 -10.96
C GLY A 138 0.94 -5.76 -12.33
N THR A 139 1.47 -4.81 -13.10
CA THR A 139 1.13 -4.58 -14.50
C THR A 139 2.42 -4.65 -15.30
N MET A 140 2.48 -5.58 -16.26
CA MET A 140 3.61 -5.70 -17.17
C MET A 140 3.48 -4.65 -18.28
N VAL A 141 4.51 -3.83 -18.43
CA VAL A 141 4.66 -2.84 -19.49
C VAL A 141 5.72 -3.33 -20.46
N THR A 142 5.31 -3.61 -21.69
CA THR A 142 6.19 -3.93 -22.81
C THR A 142 6.18 -2.78 -23.81
N ILE A 143 7.33 -2.49 -24.40
CA ILE A 143 7.49 -1.40 -25.38
C ILE A 143 7.91 -2.06 -26.69
N GLY A 144 7.13 -1.80 -27.75
CA GLY A 144 7.31 -2.33 -29.09
C GLY A 144 8.33 -1.59 -29.93
#